data_AF-A0A9D2W530-F1
#
_entry.id   AF-A0A9D2W530-F1
#
_cell.length_a   1.000
_cell.length_b   1.000
_cell.length_c   1.000
_cell.angle_alpha   90.00
_cell.angle_beta   90.00
_cell.angle_gamma   90.00
#
_symmetry.space_group_name_H-M   'P 1'
#
loop_
_entity.id
_entity.type
_entity.pdbx_description
1 polymer ?
#
loop_
_entity_poly.entity_id
_entity_poly.type
_entity_poly.pdbx_seq_one_letter_code
_entity_poly.pdbx_strand_id
1 'polypeptide(L)'
;MKIHYKRKSHRKNKFYKVAFKLTFNQYNSLLNYCRARKTTPVKLIKRSIERFTSCYTYEVPDELYLSEKQLELFDEDEVKNI
;
A
#
# COMPACT_ATOMS: atom_id res chain seq x y z
N MET A 1 -46.30 -4.51 -22.24
CA MET A 1 -44.91 -4.02 -22.08
C MET A 1 -44.15 -4.98 -21.17
N LYS A 2 -43.08 -5.63 -21.66
CA LYS A 2 -42.18 -6.42 -20.80
C LYS A 2 -41.04 -5.51 -20.34
N ILE A 3 -40.93 -5.29 -19.03
CA ILE A 3 -39.87 -4.48 -18.45
C ILE A 3 -38.61 -5.35 -18.38
N HIS A 4 -37.62 -5.07 -19.22
CA HIS A 4 -36.33 -5.73 -19.16
C HIS A 4 -35.47 -5.08 -18.09
N TYR A 5 -35.39 -5.68 -16.90
CA TYR A 5 -34.43 -5.27 -15.88
C TYR A 5 -33.02 -5.59 -16.40
N LYS A 6 -32.25 -4.56 -16.81
CA LYS A 6 -30.82 -4.69 -17.11
C LYS A 6 -30.12 -5.26 -15.87
N ARG A 7 -29.61 -6.49 -15.97
CA ARG A 7 -28.78 -7.08 -14.90
C ARG A 7 -27.54 -6.21 -14.72
N LYS A 8 -27.35 -5.63 -13.52
CA LYS A 8 -26.12 -4.91 -13.17
C LYS A 8 -24.94 -5.88 -13.31
N SER A 9 -24.05 -5.61 -14.26
CA SER A 9 -22.83 -6.39 -14.44
C SER A 9 -21.98 -6.28 -13.18
N HIS A 10 -21.70 -7.40 -12.52
CA HIS A 10 -20.82 -7.41 -11.36
C HIS A 10 -19.40 -7.08 -11.82
N ARG A 11 -18.85 -5.97 -11.32
CA ARG A 11 -17.45 -5.60 -11.58
C ARG A 11 -16.57 -6.68 -10.96
N LYS A 12 -15.81 -7.40 -11.79
CA LYS A 12 -14.89 -8.44 -11.31
C LYS A 12 -13.75 -7.75 -10.54
N ASN A 13 -13.47 -8.24 -9.34
CA ASN A 13 -12.27 -7.82 -8.60
C ASN A 13 -11.03 -8.27 -9.37
N LYS A 14 -10.13 -7.32 -9.65
CA LYS A 14 -8.83 -7.61 -10.26
C LYS A 14 -7.86 -7.99 -9.15
N PHE A 15 -7.18 -9.12 -9.31
CA PHE A 15 -6.15 -9.58 -8.38
C PHE A 15 -4.82 -9.68 -9.11
N TYR A 16 -3.74 -9.26 -8.43
CA TYR A 16 -2.37 -9.33 -8.94
C TYR A 16 -1.55 -10.27 -8.06
N LYS A 17 -0.66 -11.05 -8.69
CA LYS A 17 0.21 -11.99 -7.99
C LYS A 17 1.56 -11.32 -7.71
N VAL A 18 1.97 -11.33 -6.45
CA VAL A 18 3.32 -10.93 -6.02
C VAL A 18 4.05 -12.19 -5.58
N ALA A 19 5.26 -12.41 -6.09
CA ALA A 19 6.11 -13.53 -5.74
C ALA A 19 7.50 -13.02 -5.36
N PHE A 20 8.02 -13.50 -4.22
CA PHE A 20 9.37 -13.22 -3.75
C PHE A 20 9.96 -14.47 -3.15
N LYS A 21 11.29 -14.56 -3.13
CA LYS A 21 12.02 -15.68 -2.52
C LYS A 21 12.27 -15.37 -1.04
N LEU A 22 12.20 -16.41 -0.22
CA LEU A 22 12.62 -16.38 1.18
C LEU A 22 13.77 -17.36 1.38
N THR A 23 14.67 -17.04 2.30
CA THR A 23 15.63 -18.03 2.78
C THR A 23 14.91 -19.13 3.54
N PHE A 24 15.54 -20.30 3.65
CA PHE A 24 14.99 -21.44 4.38
C PHE A 24 14.62 -21.09 5.84
N ASN A 25 15.52 -20.37 6.53
CA ASN A 25 15.32 -19.98 7.93
C ASN A 25 14.17 -18.98 8.10
N GLN A 26 14.04 -18.01 7.18
CA GLN A 26 12.92 -17.06 7.18
C GLN A 26 11.59 -17.78 6.96
N TYR A 27 11.56 -18.74 6.03
CA TYR A 27 10.35 -19.52 5.77
C TYR A 27 9.93 -20.38 6.97
N ASN A 28 10.88 -21.06 7.62
CA ASN A 28 10.59 -21.84 8.83
C ASN A 28 10.10 -20.96 9.98
N SER A 29 10.72 -19.80 10.17
CA SER A 29 10.31 -18.82 11.18
C SER A 29 8.88 -18.32 10.92
N LEU A 30 8.55 -18.03 9.65
CA LEU A 30 7.23 -17.61 9.22
C LEU A 30 6.16 -18.69 9.52
N LEU A 31 6.46 -19.96 9.22
CA LEU A 31 5.56 -21.07 9.49
C LEU A 31 5.34 -21.29 10.99
N ASN A 32 6.41 -21.26 11.77
CA ASN A 32 6.32 -21.45 13.23
C ASN A 32 5.48 -20.34 13.88
N TYR A 33 5.69 -19.09 13.47
CA TYR A 33 4.87 -17.96 13.92
C TYR A 33 3.39 -18.17 13.55
N CYS A 34 3.11 -18.54 12.30
CA CYS A 34 1.75 -18.76 11.83
C CYS A 34 1.04 -19.89 12.59
N ARG A 35 1.76 -20.96 12.94
CA ARG A 35 1.25 -22.06 13.78
C ARG A 35 0.91 -21.58 15.18
N ALA A 36 1.82 -20.85 15.83
CA ALA A 36 1.63 -20.35 17.19
C ALA A 36 0.43 -19.39 17.30
N ARG A 37 0.22 -18.54 16.30
CA ARG A 37 -0.86 -17.53 16.29
C ARG A 37 -2.14 -17.99 15.57
N LYS A 38 -2.18 -19.23 15.06
CA LYS A 38 -3.30 -19.77 14.25
C LYS A 38 -3.65 -18.86 13.06
N THR A 39 -2.63 -18.36 12.36
CA THR A 39 -2.77 -17.51 11.17
C THR A 39 -2.24 -18.20 9.92
N THR A 40 -2.45 -17.61 8.74
CA THR A 40 -1.80 -18.05 7.50
C THR A 40 -0.71 -17.06 7.10
N PRO A 41 0.34 -17.50 6.38
CA PRO A 41 1.38 -16.59 5.88
C PRO A 41 0.82 -15.42 5.08
N VAL A 42 -0.19 -15.68 4.24
CA VAL A 42 -0.88 -14.65 3.45
C VAL A 42 -1.58 -13.62 4.34
N LYS A 43 -2.30 -14.08 5.37
CA LYS A 43 -3.02 -13.18 6.30
C LYS A 43 -2.04 -12.34 7.10
N LEU A 44 -0.93 -12.94 7.53
CA LEU A 44 0.13 -12.22 8.25
C LEU A 44 0.74 -11.14 7.37
N ILE A 45 1.22 -11.49 6.17
CA ILE A 45 1.87 -10.55 5.25
C ILE A 45 0.93 -9.39 4.94
N LYS A 46 -0.33 -9.68 4.58
CA LYS A 46 -1.33 -8.64 4.30
C LYS A 46 -1.52 -7.69 5.47
N ARG A 47 -1.63 -8.22 6.69
CA ARG A 47 -1.82 -7.41 7.90
C ARG A 47 -0.57 -6.60 8.27
N SER A 48 0.62 -7.13 8.01
CA SER A 48 1.88 -6.42 8.25
C SER A 48 2.09 -5.26 7.28
N ILE A 49 1.68 -5.41 6.01
CA ILE A 49 1.78 -4.32 5.02
C ILE A 49 0.60 -3.36 5.06
N GLU A 50 -0.54 -3.77 5.64
CA GLU A 50 -1.79 -3.00 5.67
C GLU A 50 -1.59 -1.57 6.15
N ARG A 51 -0.86 -1.38 7.27
CA ARG A 51 -0.54 -0.06 7.82
C ARG A 51 0.22 0.84 6.85
N PHE A 52 1.06 0.25 5.99
CA PHE A 52 1.87 0.98 5.01
C PHE A 52 1.14 1.18 3.69
N THR A 53 0.07 0.44 3.41
CA THR A 53 -0.63 0.51 2.12
C THR A 53 -2.00 1.19 2.21
N SER A 54 -2.61 1.25 3.41
CA SER A 54 -3.98 1.73 3.59
C SER A 54 -4.19 3.16 3.09
N CYS A 55 -3.20 4.03 3.30
CA CYS A 55 -3.26 5.44 2.93
C CYS A 55 -3.06 5.70 1.43
N TYR A 56 -2.65 4.70 0.64
CA TYR A 56 -2.25 4.86 -0.76
C TYR A 56 -3.24 4.23 -1.74
N THR A 57 -4.48 3.97 -1.30
CA THR A 57 -5.47 3.19 -2.07
C THR A 57 -6.01 3.95 -3.29
N TYR A 58 -6.07 5.28 -3.22
CA TYR A 58 -6.66 6.12 -4.26
C TYR A 58 -5.64 7.12 -4.81
N GLU A 59 -5.07 7.94 -3.94
CA GLU A 59 -4.02 8.92 -4.25
C GLU A 59 -3.02 8.93 -3.07
N VAL A 60 -1.75 9.26 -3.36
CA VAL A 60 -0.77 9.51 -2.30
C VAL A 60 -1.14 10.87 -1.67
N PRO A 61 -1.39 10.96 -0.36
CA PRO A 61 -1.69 12.23 0.28
C PRO A 61 -0.61 13.29 -0.02
N ASP A 62 -1.03 14.50 -0.41
CA ASP A 62 -0.13 15.63 -0.71
C ASP A 62 0.82 15.96 0.46
N GLU A 63 0.40 15.67 1.69
CA GLU A 63 1.18 15.80 2.93
C GLU A 63 2.46 14.94 2.97
N LEU A 64 2.51 13.86 2.18
CA LEU A 64 3.70 12.99 2.07
C LEU A 64 4.66 13.45 0.97
N TYR A 65 4.25 14.40 0.13
CA TYR A 65 5.10 15.05 -0.88
C TYR A 65 5.83 16.28 -0.34
N LEU A 66 5.94 16.44 0.99
CA LEU A 66 6.86 17.41 1.59
C LEU A 66 8.30 17.08 1.16
N SER A 67 8.69 17.68 0.04
CA SER A 67 10.03 17.61 -0.54
C SER A 67 11.03 18.23 0.42
N GLU A 68 12.20 17.61 0.58
CA GLU A 68 13.32 18.12 1.38
C GLU A 68 13.75 19.55 0.99
N LYS A 69 13.36 20.02 -0.21
CA LYS A 69 13.65 21.36 -0.73
C LYS A 69 12.68 22.46 -0.29
N GLN A 70 11.71 22.18 0.58
CA GLN A 70 10.73 23.21 1.00
C GLN A 70 11.35 24.39 1.77
N LEU A 71 12.57 24.22 2.30
CA LEU A 71 13.36 25.29 2.93
C LEU A 71 14.10 26.18 1.91
N GLU A 72 14.36 25.71 0.68
CA GLU A 72 15.07 26.50 -0.35
C GLU A 72 14.24 27.69 -0.87
N LEU A 73 12.91 27.72 -0.61
CA LEU A 73 12.05 28.83 -1.01
C LEU A 73 12.28 30.13 -0.22
N PHE A 74 12.96 30.07 0.93
CA PHE A 74 13.21 31.24 1.78
C PHE A 74 14.57 31.90 1.54
N ASP A 75 15.47 31.27 0.77
CA ASP A 75 16.82 31.79 0.51
C ASP A 75 16.89 32.73 -0.72
N GLU A 76 15.82 32.85 -1.52
CA GLU A 76 15.82 33.70 -2.73
C GLU A 76 15.56 35.19 -2.45
N ASP A 77 15.11 35.56 -1.25
CA ASP A 77 14.77 36.95 -0.90
C ASP A 77 15.94 37.75 -0.29
N GLU A 78 17.08 37.15 0.06
CA GLU A 78 18.25 37.88 0.59
C GLU A 78 19.12 38.53 -0.51
N VAL A 79 18.93 38.19 -1.80
CA VAL A 79 19.77 38.72 -2.90
C VAL A 79 19.29 40.09 -3.41
N LYS A 80 18.22 40.67 -2.86
CA LYS A 80 17.71 41.99 -3.30
C LYS A 80 18.26 43.21 -2.55
N ASN A 81 19.28 43.06 -1.70
CA ASN A 81 19.96 44.19 -1.08
C ASN A 81 21.49 44.05 -1.18
N ILE A 82 22.04 44.16 -2.39
CA ILE A 82 23.42 44.59 -2.64
C ILE A 82 23.39 45.67 -3.73
#